data_AF-A0A382WGN8-F1
#
_entry.id   AF-A0A382WGN8-F1
#
_cell.length_a   1.000
_cell.length_b   1.000
_cell.length_c   1.000
_cell.angle_alpha   90.00
_cell.angle_beta   90.00
_cell.angle_gamma   90.00
#
_symmetry.space_group_name_H-M   'P 1'
#
loop_
_entity.id
_entity.type
_entity.pdbx_description
1 polymer ?
#
loop_
_entity_poly.entity_id
_entity_poly.type
_entity_poly.pdbx_seq_one_letter_code
_entity_poly.pdbx_strand_id
1 'polypeptide(L)'
;MRPSSQKDVNRFLQQVRSNALPARRDQRARLIFGMDATASREPLWDRACHIQAQMFEATASMGGLEIQLAYYRGYGEFKAAPWAADAEVLQKRMTSIRCAAGQTQIARLLKHALGLARAAQGTVSALVFVGDCMEEDPDQLGKLAGELGILSVPVFVFQDGADATAAKTFSHIARLTRGAHCRFDGNSA
;
A
#
# COMPACT_ATOMS: atom_id res chain seq x y z
N MET A 1 9.82 20.27 -11.65
CA MET A 1 9.99 18.83 -11.41
C MET A 1 8.71 18.13 -11.84
N ARG A 2 8.80 17.11 -12.71
CA ARG A 2 7.62 16.40 -13.24
C ARG A 2 7.13 15.34 -12.25
N PRO A 3 5.81 15.19 -12.05
CA PRO A 3 5.23 14.15 -11.19
C PRO A 3 5.49 12.75 -11.77
N SER A 4 5.40 11.72 -10.91
CA SER A 4 5.44 10.30 -11.31
C SER A 4 4.54 10.08 -12.53
N SER A 5 5.03 9.38 -13.54
CA SER A 5 4.31 9.28 -14.80
C SER A 5 3.00 8.51 -14.60
N GLN A 6 1.90 9.02 -15.16
CA GLN A 6 0.58 8.38 -15.14
C GLN A 6 0.60 6.93 -15.67
N LYS A 7 1.67 6.54 -16.38
CA LYS A 7 1.91 5.19 -16.87
C LYS A 7 2.22 4.20 -15.74
N ASP A 8 2.92 4.59 -14.68
CA ASP A 8 3.31 3.67 -13.60
C ASP A 8 2.11 3.33 -12.71
N VAL A 9 1.25 4.34 -12.47
CA VAL A 9 -0.05 4.15 -11.79
C VAL A 9 -0.98 3.27 -12.63
N ASN A 10 -1.08 3.52 -13.94
CA ASN A 10 -1.91 2.70 -14.83
C ASN A 10 -1.38 1.26 -14.94
N ARG A 11 -0.06 1.05 -15.00
CA ARG A 11 0.55 -0.28 -14.97
C ARG A 11 0.21 -1.00 -13.68
N PHE A 12 0.31 -0.31 -12.54
CA PHE A 12 -0.09 -0.84 -11.24
C PHE A 12 -1.57 -1.26 -11.23
N LEU A 13 -2.48 -0.39 -11.68
CA LEU A 13 -3.92 -0.70 -11.72
C LEU A 13 -4.20 -1.88 -12.66
N GLN A 14 -3.52 -1.98 -13.79
CA GLN A 14 -3.61 -3.15 -14.68
C GLN A 14 -3.10 -4.41 -13.99
N GLN A 15 -2.01 -4.34 -13.24
CA GLN A 15 -1.42 -5.48 -12.55
C GLN A 15 -2.27 -5.94 -11.36
N VAL A 16 -2.89 -5.01 -10.63
CA VAL A 16 -3.92 -5.32 -9.63
C VAL A 16 -5.10 -6.00 -10.28
N ARG A 17 -5.59 -5.53 -11.44
CA ARG A 17 -6.70 -6.16 -12.17
C ARG A 17 -6.35 -7.55 -12.70
N SER A 18 -5.12 -7.77 -13.17
CA SER A 18 -4.69 -9.08 -13.71
C SER A 18 -4.41 -10.10 -12.62
N ASN A 19 -3.96 -9.66 -11.44
CA ASN A 19 -3.55 -10.52 -10.35
C ASN A 19 -4.62 -10.67 -9.26
N ALA A 20 -5.58 -9.74 -9.17
CA ALA A 20 -6.81 -9.97 -8.41
C ALA A 20 -7.55 -11.12 -9.11
N LEU A 21 -7.57 -12.28 -8.45
CA LEU A 21 -8.37 -13.43 -8.86
C LEU A 21 -9.77 -12.95 -9.29
N PRO A 22 -10.39 -13.55 -10.32
CA PRO A 22 -11.72 -13.15 -10.74
C PRO A 22 -12.65 -13.23 -9.54
N ALA A 23 -12.99 -12.07 -9.00
CA ALA A 23 -13.92 -11.98 -7.90
C ALA A 23 -15.18 -12.73 -8.32
N ARG A 24 -15.69 -13.60 -7.45
CA ARG A 24 -17.04 -14.14 -7.65
C ARG A 24 -17.94 -12.94 -7.90
N ARG A 25 -18.80 -13.01 -8.94
CA ARG A 25 -19.59 -11.89 -9.50
C ARG A 25 -20.35 -11.03 -8.47
N ASP A 26 -20.50 -11.48 -7.23
CA ASP A 26 -21.17 -10.78 -6.11
C ASP A 26 -20.25 -10.19 -5.02
N GLN A 27 -18.92 -10.33 -5.09
CA GLN A 27 -18.02 -9.79 -4.06
C GLN A 27 -17.13 -8.68 -4.62
N ARG A 28 -17.15 -7.52 -3.93
CA ARG A 28 -16.21 -6.43 -4.20
C ARG A 28 -14.79 -6.86 -3.84
N ALA A 29 -13.83 -6.60 -4.72
CA ALA A 29 -12.42 -6.75 -4.41
C ALA A 29 -12.05 -5.82 -3.25
N ARG A 30 -11.12 -6.25 -2.40
CA ARG A 30 -10.73 -5.52 -1.18
C ARG A 30 -9.25 -5.20 -1.19
N LEU A 31 -8.92 -3.91 -1.24
CA LEU A 31 -7.55 -3.41 -1.27
C LEU A 31 -7.21 -2.74 0.06
N ILE A 32 -6.15 -3.20 0.72
CA ILE A 32 -5.57 -2.42 1.82
C ILE A 32 -4.60 -1.42 1.21
N PHE A 33 -4.73 -0.15 1.56
CA PHE A 33 -3.82 0.90 1.17
C PHE A 33 -3.06 1.39 2.41
N GLY A 34 -1.87 0.85 2.59
CA GLY A 34 -0.96 1.08 3.72
C GLY A 34 0.01 2.23 3.46
N MET A 35 0.24 3.08 4.46
CA MET A 35 1.18 4.20 4.37
C MET A 35 2.08 4.31 5.59
N ASP A 36 3.33 4.61 5.32
CA ASP A 36 4.23 5.23 6.28
C ASP A 36 3.85 6.70 6.45
N ALA A 37 3.43 7.12 7.64
CA ALA A 37 3.16 8.51 8.00
C ALA A 37 4.14 9.03 9.07
N THR A 38 5.41 8.61 8.99
CA THR A 38 6.50 9.17 9.82
C THR A 38 6.94 10.56 9.33
N ALA A 39 7.51 11.37 10.24
CA ALA A 39 7.86 12.77 9.95
C ALA A 39 8.92 12.97 8.84
N SER A 40 9.74 11.97 8.52
CA SER A 40 10.66 12.04 7.36
C SER A 40 9.93 12.34 6.06
N ARG A 41 8.63 12.03 5.99
CA ARG A 41 7.79 12.16 4.80
C ARG A 41 7.00 13.45 4.73
N GLU A 42 7.03 14.35 5.71
CA GLU A 42 6.23 15.59 5.68
C GLU A 42 6.41 16.41 4.38
N PRO A 43 7.64 16.57 3.82
CA PRO A 43 7.85 17.27 2.54
C PRO A 43 7.36 16.50 1.29
N LEU A 44 7.19 15.18 1.39
CA LEU A 44 6.83 14.28 0.29
C LEU A 44 5.38 13.75 0.42
N TRP A 45 4.71 14.03 1.53
CA TRP A 45 3.36 13.58 1.84
C TRP A 45 2.35 14.09 0.81
N ASP A 46 2.50 15.34 0.35
CA ASP A 46 1.68 15.93 -0.71
C ASP A 46 1.81 15.16 -2.04
N ARG A 47 2.99 14.61 -2.34
CA ARG A 47 3.22 13.80 -3.54
C ARG A 47 2.51 12.45 -3.43
N ALA A 48 2.55 11.84 -2.25
CA ALA A 48 1.77 10.64 -1.96
C ALA A 48 0.26 10.94 -2.10
N CYS A 49 -0.25 12.02 -1.51
CA CYS A 49 -1.65 12.40 -1.69
C CYS A 49 -2.07 12.59 -3.16
N HIS A 50 -1.20 13.16 -4.02
CA HIS A 50 -1.51 13.36 -5.44
C HIS A 50 -1.59 12.06 -6.25
N ILE A 51 -0.62 11.15 -6.08
CA ILE A 51 -0.62 9.85 -6.76
C ILE A 51 -1.81 8.99 -6.28
N GLN A 52 -2.10 9.06 -4.99
CA GLN A 52 -3.23 8.36 -4.38
C GLN A 52 -4.59 8.83 -4.91
N ALA A 53 -4.78 10.14 -5.12
CA ALA A 53 -6.02 10.67 -5.68
C ALA A 53 -6.31 10.07 -7.07
N GLN A 54 -5.28 9.97 -7.92
CA GLN A 54 -5.39 9.35 -9.24
C GLN A 54 -5.73 7.86 -9.17
N MET A 55 -5.16 7.12 -8.20
CA MET A 55 -5.49 5.71 -7.98
C MET A 55 -6.95 5.51 -7.52
N PHE A 56 -7.44 6.38 -6.63
CA PHE A 56 -8.81 6.31 -6.11
C PHE A 56 -9.85 6.73 -7.15
N GLU A 57 -9.58 7.78 -7.94
CA GLU A 57 -10.46 8.18 -9.04
C GLU A 57 -10.56 7.10 -10.11
N ALA A 58 -9.41 6.52 -10.48
CA ALA A 58 -9.40 5.42 -11.43
C ALA A 58 -10.23 4.24 -10.91
N THR A 59 -10.12 3.88 -9.62
CA THR A 59 -10.87 2.74 -9.06
C THR A 59 -12.35 3.03 -8.82
N ALA A 60 -12.72 4.25 -8.46
CA ALA A 60 -14.13 4.66 -8.31
C ALA A 60 -14.89 4.60 -9.65
N SER A 61 -14.24 4.97 -10.76
CA SER A 61 -14.86 4.90 -12.10
C SER A 61 -15.12 3.47 -12.60
N MET A 62 -14.45 2.46 -12.01
CA MET A 62 -14.55 1.06 -12.42
C MET A 62 -15.63 0.28 -11.67
N GLY A 63 -16.02 0.73 -10.47
CA GLY A 63 -16.86 -0.04 -9.55
C GLY A 63 -16.21 -1.33 -9.02
N GLY A 64 -16.77 -1.90 -7.95
CA GLY A 64 -16.39 -3.24 -7.48
C GLY A 64 -15.12 -3.33 -6.60
N LEU A 65 -14.57 -2.20 -6.13
CA LEU A 65 -13.43 -2.16 -5.22
C LEU A 65 -13.80 -1.45 -3.90
N GLU A 66 -13.45 -2.07 -2.77
CA GLU A 66 -13.44 -1.43 -1.46
C GLU A 66 -11.99 -1.24 -1.02
N ILE A 67 -11.69 -0.06 -0.49
CA ILE A 67 -10.36 0.31 -0.03
C ILE A 67 -10.39 0.55 1.47
N GLN A 68 -9.42 -0.04 2.17
CA GLN A 68 -9.15 0.27 3.56
C GLN A 68 -7.85 1.03 3.66
N LEU A 69 -7.92 2.29 4.11
CA LEU A 69 -6.73 3.06 4.44
C LEU A 69 -6.15 2.56 5.76
N ALA A 70 -4.87 2.21 5.76
CA ALA A 70 -4.11 1.88 6.94
C ALA A 70 -2.82 2.70 6.99
N TYR A 71 -2.39 3.08 8.18
CA TYR A 71 -1.11 3.79 8.32
C TYR A 71 -0.51 3.52 9.68
N TYR A 72 0.81 3.67 9.75
CA TYR A 72 1.53 3.80 11.00
C TYR A 72 2.22 5.15 11.07
N ARG A 73 2.43 5.64 12.30
CA ARG A 73 3.23 6.82 12.59
C ARG A 73 3.68 6.80 14.05
N GLY A 74 4.50 7.76 14.45
CA GLY A 74 4.87 7.90 15.85
C GLY A 74 5.58 6.67 16.40
N TYR A 75 5.49 6.51 17.72
CA TYR A 75 6.02 5.35 18.44
C TYR A 75 4.87 4.38 18.76
N GLY A 76 4.57 3.47 17.84
CA GLY A 76 3.57 2.44 18.08
C GLY A 76 2.13 2.81 17.69
N GLU A 77 1.88 3.91 16.96
CA GLU A 77 0.54 4.18 16.42
C GLU A 77 0.35 3.44 15.10
N PHE A 78 -0.68 2.57 15.04
CA PHE A 78 -1.17 1.96 13.82
C PHE A 78 -2.69 2.14 13.77
N LYS A 79 -3.22 2.60 12.64
CA LYS A 79 -4.66 2.78 12.42
C LYS A 79 -5.07 2.19 11.09
N ALA A 80 -6.24 1.56 11.08
CA ALA A 80 -6.92 1.10 9.88
C ALA A 80 -8.35 1.65 9.90
N ALA A 81 -8.73 2.39 8.86
CA ALA A 81 -10.06 2.95 8.72
C ALA A 81 -11.08 1.86 8.32
N PRO A 82 -12.39 2.12 8.42
CA PRO A 82 -13.39 1.23 7.81
C PRO A 82 -13.18 1.11 6.29
N TRP A 83 -13.64 0.02 5.68
CA TRP A 83 -13.68 -0.09 4.21
C TRP A 83 -14.50 1.05 3.60
N ALA A 84 -14.05 1.59 2.48
CA ALA A 84 -14.75 2.62 1.72
C ALA A 84 -14.60 2.35 0.22
N ALA A 85 -15.70 2.51 -0.53
CA ALA A 85 -15.69 2.46 -1.99
C ALA A 85 -15.79 3.87 -2.62
N ASP A 86 -16.06 4.88 -1.81
CA ASP A 86 -16.26 6.26 -2.25
C ASP A 86 -14.93 7.04 -2.26
N ALA A 87 -14.59 7.63 -3.40
CA ALA A 87 -13.35 8.38 -3.58
C ALA A 87 -13.29 9.62 -2.68
N GLU A 88 -14.41 10.33 -2.48
CA GLU A 88 -14.45 11.53 -1.63
C GLU A 88 -14.18 11.18 -0.16
N VAL A 89 -14.74 10.07 0.33
CA VAL A 89 -14.48 9.53 1.67
C VAL A 89 -13.01 9.17 1.84
N LEU A 90 -12.41 8.50 0.84
CA LEU A 90 -11.00 8.14 0.87
C LEU A 90 -10.10 9.38 0.85
N GLN A 91 -10.39 10.35 -0.01
CA GLN A 91 -9.67 11.63 -0.09
C GLN A 91 -9.74 12.40 1.23
N LYS A 92 -10.92 12.54 1.85
CA LYS A 92 -11.09 13.22 3.16
C LYS A 92 -10.28 12.53 4.27
N ARG A 93 -10.28 11.20 4.31
CA ARG A 93 -9.48 10.46 5.29
C ARG A 93 -7.99 10.67 5.07
N MET A 94 -7.53 10.59 3.83
CA MET A 94 -6.14 10.84 3.46
C MET A 94 -5.67 12.24 3.88
N THR A 95 -6.44 13.28 3.56
CA THR A 95 -6.08 14.67 3.89
C THR A 95 -6.12 14.95 5.39
N SER A 96 -6.75 14.10 6.21
CA SER A 96 -6.73 14.19 7.66
C SER A 96 -5.50 13.58 8.32
N ILE A 97 -4.76 12.70 7.63
CA ILE A 97 -3.58 12.07 8.18
C ILE A 97 -2.48 13.12 8.29
N ARG A 98 -1.79 13.12 9.44
CA ARG A 98 -0.64 14.00 9.71
C ARG A 98 0.57 13.14 10.01
N CYS A 99 1.70 13.51 9.44
CA CYS A 99 2.97 12.85 9.73
C CYS A 99 3.36 13.11 11.19
N ALA A 100 4.04 12.16 11.83
CA ALA A 100 4.55 12.31 13.18
C ALA A 100 5.92 11.64 13.33
N ALA A 101 6.82 12.24 14.12
CA ALA A 101 8.15 11.67 14.37
C ALA A 101 8.01 10.29 15.03
N GLY A 102 8.69 9.29 14.48
CA GLY A 102 8.47 7.89 14.85
C GLY A 102 9.33 6.94 14.03
N GLN A 103 9.11 5.65 14.24
CA GLN A 103 9.85 4.57 13.57
C GLN A 103 8.97 3.84 12.56
N THR A 104 9.60 3.16 11.60
CA THR A 104 8.92 2.26 10.68
C THR A 104 8.21 1.12 11.42
N GLN A 105 6.97 0.82 11.02
CA GLN A 105 6.15 -0.23 11.63
C GLN A 105 5.41 -1.08 10.56
N ILE A 106 6.12 -1.41 9.49
CA ILE A 106 5.71 -2.25 8.36
C ILE A 106 5.20 -3.60 8.86
N ALA A 107 5.81 -4.19 9.90
CA ALA A 107 5.36 -5.48 10.45
C ALA A 107 3.90 -5.41 10.94
N ARG A 108 3.46 -4.26 11.46
CA ARG A 108 2.07 -4.06 11.90
C ARG A 108 1.10 -4.03 10.73
N LEU A 109 1.49 -3.36 9.64
CA LEU A 109 0.71 -3.33 8.41
C LEU A 109 0.56 -4.73 7.81
N LEU A 110 1.66 -5.49 7.72
CA LEU A 110 1.63 -6.86 7.20
C LEU A 110 0.79 -7.80 8.09
N LYS A 111 0.93 -7.70 9.42
CA LYS A 111 0.10 -8.46 10.37
C LYS A 111 -1.38 -8.14 10.25
N HIS A 112 -1.73 -6.86 10.04
CA HIS A 112 -3.11 -6.43 9.82
C HIS A 112 -3.68 -7.05 8.55
N ALA A 113 -2.95 -6.96 7.43
CA ALA A 113 -3.35 -7.60 6.17
C ALA A 113 -3.51 -9.12 6.30
N LEU A 114 -2.58 -9.76 7.00
CA LEU A 114 -2.60 -11.20 7.25
C LEU A 114 -3.79 -11.62 8.11
N GLY A 115 -4.12 -10.85 9.15
CA GLY A 115 -5.30 -11.08 10.00
C GLY A 115 -6.59 -11.01 9.18
N LEU A 116 -6.72 -10.01 8.31
CA LEU A 116 -7.87 -9.87 7.42
C LEU A 116 -7.93 -10.97 6.36
N ALA A 117 -6.80 -11.38 5.80
CA ALA A 117 -6.74 -12.46 4.82
C ALA A 117 -7.13 -13.83 5.42
N ARG A 118 -6.85 -14.04 6.71
CA ARG A 118 -7.26 -15.24 7.46
C ARG A 118 -8.73 -15.22 7.87
N ALA A 119 -9.30 -14.04 8.09
CA ALA A 119 -10.70 -13.91 8.45
C ALA A 119 -11.58 -14.16 7.21
N ALA A 120 -12.50 -15.12 7.27
CA ALA A 120 -13.38 -15.51 6.16
C ALA A 120 -14.35 -14.40 5.65
N GLN A 121 -14.31 -13.20 6.24
CA GLN A 121 -15.15 -12.06 5.84
C GLN A 121 -14.49 -11.26 4.72
N GLY A 122 -14.64 -11.73 3.48
CA GLY A 122 -14.26 -11.01 2.25
C GLY A 122 -12.75 -10.98 2.04
N THR A 123 -12.29 -11.74 1.04
CA THR A 123 -10.87 -11.94 0.75
C THR A 123 -10.16 -10.64 0.41
N VAL A 124 -9.19 -10.26 1.24
CA VAL A 124 -8.21 -9.21 0.89
C VAL A 124 -7.58 -9.60 -0.43
N SER A 125 -7.77 -8.76 -1.45
CA SER A 125 -7.34 -9.03 -2.80
C SER A 125 -5.90 -8.61 -3.04
N ALA A 126 -5.45 -7.55 -2.35
CA ALA A 126 -4.06 -7.07 -2.39
C ALA A 126 -3.79 -6.09 -1.24
N LEU A 127 -2.50 -5.87 -0.97
CA LEU A 127 -1.99 -4.78 -0.15
C LEU A 127 -1.14 -3.85 -1.03
N VAL A 128 -1.41 -2.55 -0.96
CA VAL A 128 -0.50 -1.51 -1.44
C VAL A 128 0.20 -0.91 -0.24
N PHE A 129 1.50 -0.70 -0.34
CA PHE A 129 2.28 -0.04 0.69
C PHE A 129 3.10 1.09 0.09
N VAL A 130 3.03 2.29 0.70
CA VAL A 130 3.87 3.43 0.36
C VAL A 130 4.77 3.76 1.55
N GLY A 131 6.08 3.70 1.36
CA GLY A 131 7.08 3.93 2.41
C GLY A 131 8.43 4.34 1.82
N ASP A 132 9.31 4.91 2.63
CA ASP A 132 10.62 5.45 2.22
C ASP A 132 11.79 4.77 2.94
N CYS A 133 11.57 4.37 4.19
CA CYS A 133 12.59 3.81 5.07
C CYS A 133 12.24 2.38 5.51
N MET A 134 13.23 1.67 6.05
CA MET A 134 13.09 0.36 6.68
C MET A 134 14.06 0.26 7.85
N GLU A 135 13.55 0.30 9.08
CA GLU A 135 14.32 0.24 10.33
C GLU A 135 14.04 -1.05 11.14
N GLU A 136 13.15 -1.91 10.63
CA GLU A 136 12.73 -3.17 11.27
C GLU A 136 13.61 -4.37 10.88
N ASP A 137 13.36 -5.53 11.50
CA ASP A 137 14.05 -6.78 11.16
C ASP A 137 13.59 -7.31 9.77
N PRO A 138 14.48 -7.39 8.76
CA PRO A 138 14.13 -7.92 7.44
C PRO A 138 13.60 -9.35 7.47
N ASP A 139 14.10 -10.21 8.37
CA ASP A 139 13.71 -11.61 8.44
C ASP A 139 12.28 -11.74 8.97
N GLN A 140 11.92 -10.90 9.96
CA GLN A 140 10.55 -10.79 10.45
C GLN A 140 9.59 -10.35 9.35
N LEU A 141 9.95 -9.33 8.57
CA LEU A 141 9.12 -8.85 7.47
C LEU A 141 9.01 -9.90 6.34
N GLY A 142 10.09 -10.59 6.03
CA GLY A 142 10.12 -11.69 5.07
C GLY A 142 9.19 -12.84 5.47
N LYS A 143 9.18 -13.23 6.75
CA LYS A 143 8.26 -14.24 7.27
C LYS A 143 6.79 -13.84 7.07
N LEU A 144 6.43 -12.62 7.44
CA LEU A 144 5.06 -12.11 7.28
C LEU A 144 4.64 -12.04 5.81
N ALA A 145 5.55 -11.59 4.92
CA ALA A 145 5.32 -11.54 3.48
C ALA A 145 5.15 -12.95 2.89
N GLY A 146 5.93 -13.94 3.34
CA GLY A 146 5.77 -15.33 2.95
C GLY A 146 4.39 -15.89 3.32
N GLU A 147 3.90 -15.60 4.53
CA GLU A 147 2.55 -15.99 4.96
C GLU A 147 1.46 -15.36 4.10
N LEU A 148 1.59 -14.07 3.72
CA LEU A 148 0.69 -13.42 2.77
C LEU A 148 0.74 -14.05 1.36
N GLY A 149 1.94 -14.44 0.90
CA GLY A 149 2.13 -15.12 -0.38
C GLY A 149 1.40 -16.47 -0.46
N ILE A 150 1.42 -17.24 0.63
CA ILE A 150 0.66 -18.50 0.77
C ILE A 150 -0.84 -18.24 0.66
N LEU A 151 -1.33 -17.16 1.27
CA LEU A 151 -2.73 -16.74 1.17
C LEU A 151 -3.07 -16.03 -0.15
N SER A 152 -2.13 -15.97 -1.10
CA SER A 152 -2.30 -15.30 -2.39
C SER A 152 -2.70 -13.82 -2.28
N VAL A 153 -2.14 -13.11 -1.28
CA VAL A 153 -2.30 -11.66 -1.13
C VAL A 153 -1.04 -10.96 -1.64
N PRO A 154 -1.04 -10.42 -2.88
CA PRO A 154 0.10 -9.68 -3.40
C PRO A 154 0.31 -8.36 -2.67
N VAL A 155 1.58 -8.02 -2.41
CA VAL A 155 2.00 -6.75 -1.83
C VAL A 155 2.71 -5.91 -2.87
N PHE A 156 2.12 -4.77 -3.22
CA PHE A 156 2.68 -3.79 -4.13
C PHE A 156 3.32 -2.67 -3.31
N VAL A 157 4.62 -2.49 -3.46
CA VAL A 157 5.38 -1.51 -2.69
C VAL A 157 5.80 -0.35 -3.58
N PHE A 158 5.43 0.86 -3.18
CA PHE A 158 5.89 2.11 -3.76
C PHE A 158 6.88 2.76 -2.81
N GLN A 159 8.14 2.66 -3.17
CA GLN A 159 9.22 3.26 -2.41
C GLN A 159 9.39 4.73 -2.80
N ASP A 160 9.31 5.61 -1.82
CA ASP A 160 9.72 7.00 -1.96
C ASP A 160 11.18 7.15 -1.50
N GLY A 161 12.01 7.88 -2.24
CA GLY A 161 13.43 8.03 -1.91
C GLY A 161 14.36 6.89 -2.35
N ALA A 162 15.53 6.84 -1.70
CA ALA A 162 16.69 6.06 -2.19
C ALA A 162 17.36 5.17 -1.15
N ASP A 163 16.70 4.89 -0.04
CA ASP A 163 17.23 3.99 0.98
C ASP A 163 17.47 2.57 0.39
N ALA A 164 18.73 2.14 0.42
CA ALA A 164 19.15 0.87 -0.17
C ALA A 164 18.69 -0.35 0.65
N THR A 165 18.54 -0.20 1.96
CA THR A 165 18.04 -1.25 2.87
C THR A 165 16.55 -1.45 2.63
N ALA A 166 15.78 -0.37 2.55
CA ALA A 166 14.38 -0.38 2.18
C ALA A 166 14.18 -0.98 0.79
N ALA A 167 14.99 -0.60 -0.20
CA ALA A 167 14.89 -1.15 -1.55
C ALA A 167 15.05 -2.67 -1.59
N LYS A 168 16.04 -3.21 -0.87
CA LYS A 168 16.26 -4.67 -0.78
C LYS A 168 15.08 -5.37 -0.11
N THR A 169 14.63 -4.87 1.04
CA THR A 169 13.55 -5.47 1.82
C THR A 169 12.21 -5.38 1.08
N PHE A 170 11.88 -4.23 0.49
CA PHE A 170 10.63 -4.03 -0.25
C PHE A 170 10.57 -4.89 -1.51
N SER A 171 11.67 -5.00 -2.26
CA SER A 171 11.78 -5.92 -3.39
C SER A 171 11.59 -7.38 -2.95
N HIS A 172 12.16 -7.75 -1.80
CA HIS A 172 11.99 -9.09 -1.23
C HIS A 172 10.53 -9.38 -0.87
N ILE A 173 9.85 -8.45 -0.17
CA ILE A 173 8.43 -8.55 0.20
C ILE A 173 7.55 -8.71 -1.06
N ALA A 174 7.76 -7.86 -2.07
CA ALA A 174 7.01 -7.91 -3.31
C ALA A 174 7.19 -9.26 -4.03
N ARG A 175 8.43 -9.78 -4.08
CA ARG A 175 8.73 -11.08 -4.69
C ARG A 175 8.03 -12.23 -3.98
N LEU A 176 8.10 -12.30 -2.64
CA LEU A 176 7.47 -13.38 -1.86
C LEU A 176 5.95 -13.42 -2.03
N THR A 177 5.34 -12.26 -2.26
CA THR A 177 3.89 -12.11 -2.35
C THR A 177 3.38 -12.16 -3.79
N ARG A 178 4.27 -12.25 -4.80
CA ARG A 178 3.96 -12.10 -6.24
C ARG A 178 3.39 -10.72 -6.59
N GLY A 179 3.77 -9.70 -5.83
CA GLY A 179 3.47 -8.29 -6.10
C GLY A 179 4.56 -7.61 -6.93
N ALA A 180 4.68 -6.30 -6.78
CA ALA A 180 5.69 -5.49 -7.48
C ALA A 180 6.30 -4.43 -6.56
N HIS A 181 7.56 -4.08 -6.78
CA HIS A 181 8.24 -2.98 -6.11
C HIS A 181 8.57 -1.91 -7.15
N CYS A 182 8.09 -0.70 -6.92
CA CYS A 182 8.34 0.47 -7.75
C CYS A 182 9.02 1.54 -6.91
N ARG A 183 10.00 2.23 -7.48
CA ARG A 183 10.62 3.41 -6.85
C ARG A 183 10.08 4.66 -7.52
N PHE A 184 9.75 5.67 -6.73
CA PHE A 184 9.51 7.02 -7.23
C PHE A 184 10.86 7.70 -7.39
N ASP A 185 11.52 7.47 -8.52
CA ASP A 185 12.61 8.34 -8.90
C ASP A 185 12.05 9.66 -9.43
N GLY A 186 12.58 10.78 -8.95
CA GLY A 186 12.33 12.09 -9.57
C GLY A 186 12.93 12.22 -10.97
N ASN A 187 13.33 11.10 -11.60
CA ASN A 187 14.13 11.02 -12.81
C ASN A 187 13.54 10.11 -13.90
N SER A 188 12.27 9.72 -13.81
CA SER A 188 11.59 9.06 -14.92
C SER A 188 11.38 10.04 -16.08
N ALA A 189 12.32 10.01 -17.03
CA ALA A 189 12.27 10.65 -18.34
C ALA A 189 11.56 9.76 -19.37
#